data_AF-A0AAU5Y0C8-F1
#
_entry.id   AF-A0AAU5Y0C8-F1
#
_cell.length_a   1.000
_cell.length_b   1.000
_cell.length_c   1.000
_cell.angle_alpha   90.00
_cell.angle_beta   90.00
_cell.angle_gamma   90.00
#
_symmetry.space_group_name_H-M   'P 1'
#
loop_
_entity.id
_entity.type
_entity.pdbx_description
1 polymer ?
#
loop_
_entity_poly.entity_id
_entity_poly.type
_entity_poly.pdbx_seq_one_letter_code
_entity_poly.pdbx_strand_id
1 'polypeptide(L)'
;MLRVAGEVTFANRAVPLPLHITGLPETFRVADIGLWRRLETDGVPWRAVLQYSSNGALATITVSLPGGRADGLGDPKCTKKNGLQACVAIDQPQAAGITSQELLSRITLIGPDEAKWTTHVIG
;
A
#
# COMPACT_ATOMS: atom_id res chain seq x y z
N MET A 1 -35.12 -0.57 11.96
CA MET A 1 -35.36 -0.22 10.54
C MET A 1 -34.00 -0.08 9.88
N LEU A 2 -33.64 -0.96 8.95
CA LEU A 2 -32.33 -1.00 8.29
C LEU A 2 -32.32 0.05 7.17
N ARG A 3 -31.59 1.17 7.33
CA ARG A 3 -31.35 2.11 6.23
C ARG A 3 -30.21 1.59 5.38
N VAL A 4 -30.55 0.89 4.30
CA VAL A 4 -29.59 0.62 3.22
C VAL A 4 -29.52 1.89 2.37
N ALA A 5 -28.31 2.36 2.05
CA ALA A 5 -28.10 3.59 1.30
C ALA A 5 -28.86 3.54 -0.04
N GLY A 6 -29.84 4.44 -0.21
CA GLY A 6 -30.78 4.44 -1.34
C GLY A 6 -30.19 4.90 -2.67
N GLU A 7 -28.94 5.38 -2.68
CA GLU A 7 -28.29 5.98 -3.84
C GLU A 7 -26.87 5.45 -4.00
N VAL A 8 -26.73 4.13 -4.19
CA VAL A 8 -25.44 3.52 -4.56
C VAL A 8 -25.25 3.63 -6.06
N THR A 9 -24.34 4.50 -6.50
CA THR A 9 -23.89 4.56 -7.90
C THR A 9 -22.58 3.81 -8.08
N PHE A 10 -22.54 2.87 -9.01
CA PHE A 10 -21.30 2.22 -9.42
C PHE A 10 -20.60 3.04 -10.50
N ALA A 11 -19.33 3.35 -10.29
CA ALA A 11 -18.51 4.05 -11.28
C ALA A 11 -17.04 3.62 -11.14
N ASN A 12 -16.36 3.48 -12.27
CA ASN A 12 -14.91 3.31 -12.30
C ASN A 12 -14.26 4.67 -12.04
N ARG A 13 -13.71 4.86 -10.84
CA ARG A 13 -12.98 6.06 -10.44
C ARG A 13 -11.62 5.67 -9.90
N ALA A 14 -10.57 6.39 -10.33
CA ALA A 14 -9.25 6.23 -9.73
C ALA A 14 -9.34 6.56 -8.23
N VAL A 15 -8.78 5.69 -7.39
CA VAL A 15 -8.69 5.90 -5.94
C VAL A 15 -7.32 6.50 -5.67
N PRO A 16 -7.22 7.76 -5.20
CA PRO A 16 -5.94 8.34 -4.82
C PRO A 16 -5.31 7.58 -3.65
N LEU A 17 -3.99 7.47 -3.63
CA LEU A 17 -3.24 6.79 -2.57
C LEU A 17 -2.19 7.72 -1.91
N PRO A 18 -1.80 7.45 -0.65
CA PRO A 18 -0.89 8.28 0.15
C PRO A 18 0.60 8.18 -0.22
N LEU A 19 0.93 7.58 -1.36
CA LEU A 19 2.30 7.30 -1.77
C LEU A 19 2.51 7.44 -3.27
N HIS A 20 3.76 7.66 -3.64
CA HIS A 20 4.28 7.54 -4.99
C HIS A 20 5.48 6.57 -4.99
N ILE A 21 5.61 5.76 -6.03
CA ILE A 21 6.69 4.80 -6.22
C ILE A 21 7.43 5.19 -7.50
N THR A 22 8.72 5.53 -7.39
CA THR A 22 9.54 6.03 -8.52
C THR A 22 9.87 4.98 -9.60
N GLY A 23 9.17 3.85 -9.61
CA GLY A 23 9.36 2.74 -10.52
C GLY A 23 9.42 1.39 -9.82
N LEU A 24 8.90 0.36 -10.49
CA LEU A 24 8.97 -1.03 -10.07
C LEU A 24 9.90 -1.82 -11.00
N PRO A 25 10.52 -2.92 -10.52
CA PRO A 25 11.18 -3.85 -11.42
C PRO A 25 10.23 -4.36 -12.51
N GLU A 26 10.72 -4.56 -13.72
CA GLU A 26 9.90 -4.93 -14.90
C GLU A 26 9.14 -6.25 -14.73
N THR A 27 9.55 -7.11 -13.81
CA THR A 27 8.92 -8.40 -13.52
C THR A 27 7.71 -8.28 -12.60
N PHE A 28 7.49 -7.13 -11.96
CA PHE A 28 6.38 -6.93 -11.04
C PHE A 28 5.06 -6.81 -11.79
N ARG A 29 4.05 -7.53 -11.32
CA ARG A 29 2.67 -7.45 -11.80
C ARG A 29 1.76 -7.22 -10.61
N VAL A 30 0.79 -6.32 -10.75
CA VAL A 30 -0.21 -6.06 -9.71
C VAL A 30 -1.01 -7.34 -9.47
N ALA A 31 -1.03 -7.80 -8.23
CA ALA A 31 -1.85 -8.92 -7.78
C ALA A 31 -3.13 -8.42 -7.12
N ASP A 32 -3.01 -7.47 -6.19
CA ASP A 32 -4.14 -6.82 -5.53
C ASP A 32 -3.75 -5.42 -5.02
N ILE A 33 -4.70 -4.50 -4.97
CA ILE A 33 -4.54 -3.17 -4.37
C ILE A 33 -5.83 -2.83 -3.62
N GLY A 34 -5.70 -2.52 -2.33
CA GLY A 34 -6.84 -2.15 -1.51
C GLY A 34 -6.54 -1.00 -0.56
N LEU A 35 -7.48 -0.07 -0.44
CA LEU A 35 -7.55 0.91 0.64
C LEU A 35 -8.63 0.46 1.63
N TRP A 36 -8.19 -0.02 2.79
CA TRP A 36 -9.07 -0.51 3.84
C TRP A 36 -9.31 0.60 4.85
N ARG A 37 -10.55 1.05 4.98
CA ARG A 37 -10.96 1.94 6.09
C ARG A 37 -11.53 1.05 7.19
N ARG A 38 -10.86 0.97 8.33
CA ARG A 38 -11.27 0.13 9.48
C ARG A 38 -11.54 1.02 10.68
N LEU A 39 -12.66 0.78 11.35
CA LEU A 39 -12.88 1.26 12.71
C LEU A 39 -12.24 0.23 13.67
N GLU A 40 -11.19 0.66 14.38
CA GLU A 40 -10.86 0.25 15.75
C GLU A 40 -10.05 -1.02 16.06
N THR A 41 -9.51 -1.79 15.10
CA THR A 41 -8.72 -3.00 15.47
C THR A 41 -7.29 -2.70 15.93
N ASP A 42 -6.65 -1.68 15.38
CA ASP A 42 -5.23 -1.33 15.61
C ASP A 42 -5.01 0.18 15.82
N GLY A 43 -6.09 0.94 16.06
CA GLY A 43 -6.04 2.38 16.26
C GLY A 43 -5.73 3.20 15.00
N VAL A 44 -5.65 2.56 13.83
CA VAL A 44 -5.41 3.24 12.55
C VAL A 44 -6.71 3.28 11.72
N PRO A 45 -7.17 4.48 11.29
CA PRO A 45 -8.46 4.63 10.59
C PRO A 45 -8.45 4.03 9.17
N TRP A 46 -7.27 3.90 8.56
CA TRP A 46 -7.12 3.33 7.23
C TRP A 46 -5.74 2.71 7.01
N ARG A 47 -5.67 1.79 6.05
CA ARG A 47 -4.41 1.27 5.51
C ARG A 47 -4.52 1.02 4.02
N ALA A 48 -3.48 1.35 3.27
CA ALA A 48 -3.32 0.98 1.87
C ALA A 48 -2.41 -0.25 1.77
N VAL A 49 -2.83 -1.25 1.00
CA VAL A 49 -2.09 -2.48 0.77
C VAL A 49 -1.94 -2.66 -0.74
N LEU A 50 -0.71 -2.76 -1.21
CA LEU A 50 -0.38 -2.99 -2.61
C LEU A 50 0.42 -4.30 -2.69
N GLN A 51 -0.10 -5.26 -3.44
CA GLN A 51 0.52 -6.56 -3.62
C GLN A 51 0.95 -6.75 -5.06
N TYR A 52 2.17 -7.23 -5.24
CA TYR A 52 2.77 -7.53 -6.53
C TYR A 52 3.32 -8.94 -6.55
N SER A 53 3.04 -9.67 -7.62
CA SER A 53 3.75 -10.91 -7.94
C SER A 53 4.98 -10.62 -8.81
N SER A 54 6.10 -11.28 -8.52
CA SER A 54 7.32 -11.22 -9.34
C SER A 54 7.99 -12.59 -9.34
N ASN A 55 7.99 -13.29 -10.48
CA ASN A 55 8.61 -14.62 -10.64
C ASN A 55 8.26 -15.64 -9.54
N GLY A 56 7.01 -15.65 -9.06
CA GLY A 56 6.55 -16.54 -7.99
C GLY A 56 6.75 -16.01 -6.57
N ALA A 57 7.44 -14.88 -6.38
CA ALA A 57 7.50 -14.14 -5.13
C ALA A 57 6.31 -13.18 -4.99
N LEU A 58 5.95 -12.86 -3.74
CA LEU A 58 4.97 -11.86 -3.36
C LEU A 58 5.66 -10.70 -2.64
N ALA A 59 5.58 -9.51 -3.24
CA ALA A 59 5.97 -8.26 -2.61
C ALA A 59 4.72 -7.50 -2.13
N THR A 60 4.68 -7.16 -0.85
CA THR A 60 3.58 -6.39 -0.24
C THR A 60 4.10 -5.07 0.28
N ILE A 61 3.46 -3.98 -0.13
CA ILE A 61 3.67 -2.63 0.41
C ILE A 61 2.44 -2.29 1.27
N THR A 62 2.67 -1.95 2.53
CA THR A 62 1.62 -1.46 3.43
C THR A 62 1.91 -0.01 3.79
N VAL A 63 0.92 0.87 3.67
CA VAL A 63 1.01 2.27 4.11
C VAL A 63 -0.13 2.58 5.08
N SER A 64 0.20 3.21 6.20
CA SER A 64 -0.73 3.54 7.27
C SER A 64 -0.23 4.73 8.11
N LEU A 65 -1.03 5.17 9.10
CA LEU A 65 -0.46 5.95 10.20
C LEU A 65 0.55 5.10 11.01
N PRO A 66 1.52 5.74 11.71
CA PRO A 66 2.41 5.03 12.62
C PRO A 66 1.64 4.19 13.65
N GLY A 67 2.11 2.97 13.89
CA GLY A 67 1.43 2.00 14.77
C GLY A 67 0.57 0.97 14.03
N GLY A 68 0.27 1.21 12.74
CA GLY A 68 -0.44 0.24 11.90
C GLY A 68 0.36 -1.04 11.67
N ARG A 69 -0.38 -2.14 11.50
CA ARG A 69 0.18 -3.45 11.17
C ARG A 69 0.72 -3.48 9.74
N ALA A 70 1.91 -4.06 9.56
CA ALA A 70 2.41 -4.44 8.24
C ALA A 70 1.76 -5.73 7.74
N ASP A 71 1.30 -5.73 6.50
CA ASP A 71 0.85 -6.93 5.80
C ASP A 71 1.97 -7.58 4.97
N GLY A 72 1.70 -8.78 4.49
CA GLY A 72 2.58 -9.53 3.58
C GLY A 72 3.25 -10.73 4.23
N LEU A 73 3.91 -11.50 3.38
CA LEU A 73 4.73 -12.65 3.76
C LEU A 73 6.20 -12.22 3.84
N GLY A 74 6.95 -12.74 4.81
CA GLY A 74 8.34 -12.37 5.09
C GLY A 74 8.50 -11.35 6.22
N ASP A 75 9.75 -10.93 6.48
CA ASP A 75 10.08 -9.93 7.51
C ASP A 75 9.97 -8.51 6.93
N PRO A 76 8.99 -7.69 7.37
CA PRO A 76 8.78 -6.36 6.83
C PRO A 76 9.89 -5.40 7.22
N LYS A 77 10.35 -4.59 6.25
CA LYS A 77 11.18 -3.41 6.51
C LYS A 77 10.32 -2.16 6.43
N CYS A 78 10.38 -1.33 7.48
CA CYS A 78 9.50 -0.18 7.61
C CYS A 78 10.28 1.14 7.70
N THR A 79 9.69 2.20 7.19
CA THR A 79 10.15 3.58 7.40
C THR A 79 8.98 4.46 7.84
N LYS A 80 9.29 5.54 8.55
CA LYS A 80 8.32 6.57 8.96
C LYS A 80 8.73 7.90 8.37
N LYS A 81 7.83 8.54 7.62
CA LYS A 81 8.07 9.86 7.01
C LYS A 81 6.75 10.56 6.74
N ASN A 82 6.73 11.89 6.82
CA ASN A 82 5.56 12.72 6.52
C ASN A 82 4.28 12.29 7.27
N GLY A 83 4.42 11.84 8.52
CA GLY A 83 3.29 11.40 9.35
C GLY A 83 2.71 10.03 8.97
N LEU A 84 3.37 9.29 8.08
CA LEU A 84 2.98 7.94 7.65
C LEU A 84 4.07 6.91 7.96
N GLN A 85 3.67 5.65 7.99
CA GLN A 85 4.55 4.49 8.00
C GLN A 85 4.35 3.72 6.69
N ALA A 86 5.45 3.39 6.01
CA ALA A 86 5.45 2.44 4.90
C ALA A 86 6.26 1.22 5.30
N CYS A 87 5.73 0.03 5.05
CA CYS A 87 6.38 -1.25 5.28
C CYS A 87 6.39 -2.07 4.01
N VAL A 88 7.52 -2.69 3.70
CA VAL A 88 7.68 -3.60 2.55
C VAL A 88 8.06 -4.98 3.07
N ALA A 89 7.27 -5.99 2.70
CA ALA A 89 7.57 -7.40 2.95
C ALA A 89 7.68 -8.13 1.61
N ILE A 90 8.73 -8.94 1.45
CA ILE A 90 8.94 -9.80 0.28
C ILE A 90 9.28 -11.19 0.81
N ASP A 91 8.51 -12.20 0.42
CA ASP A 91 8.68 -13.58 0.89
C ASP A 91 9.95 -14.23 0.33
N GLN A 92 10.26 -13.95 -0.93
CA GLN A 92 11.38 -14.52 -1.67
C GLN A 92 12.15 -13.41 -2.41
N PRO A 93 12.99 -12.60 -1.72
CA PRO A 93 13.70 -11.47 -2.32
C PRO A 93 14.57 -11.83 -3.54
N GLN A 94 15.17 -13.02 -3.53
CA GLN A 94 15.99 -13.53 -4.63
C GLN A 94 15.16 -13.73 -5.91
N ALA A 95 13.97 -14.32 -5.79
CA ALA A 95 13.05 -14.50 -6.92
C ALA A 95 12.45 -13.16 -7.38
N ALA A 96 12.16 -12.26 -6.43
CA ALA A 96 11.67 -10.92 -6.73
C ALA A 96 12.71 -10.05 -7.48
N GLY A 97 14.01 -10.34 -7.33
CA GLY A 97 15.10 -9.57 -7.92
C GLY A 97 15.37 -8.23 -7.24
N ILE A 98 14.83 -8.01 -6.05
CA ILE A 98 14.97 -6.79 -5.24
C ILE A 98 14.74 -7.10 -3.76
N THR A 99 15.42 -6.39 -2.87
CA THR A 99 15.18 -6.47 -1.42
C THR A 99 14.04 -5.57 -0.97
N SER A 100 13.46 -5.86 0.20
CA SER A 100 12.44 -4.99 0.81
C SER A 100 12.96 -3.56 1.03
N GLN A 101 14.24 -3.39 1.38
CA GLN A 101 14.85 -2.09 1.61
C GLN A 101 15.02 -1.28 0.32
N GLU A 102 15.42 -1.93 -0.78
CA GLU A 102 15.56 -1.29 -2.10
C GLU A 102 14.20 -0.92 -2.70
N LEU A 103 13.16 -1.71 -2.47
CA LEU A 103 11.81 -1.32 -2.88
C LEU A 103 11.29 -0.17 -2.01
N LEU A 104 11.52 -0.22 -0.69
CA LEU A 104 11.14 0.84 0.25
C LEU A 104 11.80 2.19 -0.08
N SER A 105 13.05 2.20 -0.55
CA SER A 105 13.76 3.44 -0.91
C SER A 105 13.17 4.16 -2.13
N ARG A 106 12.35 3.48 -2.93
CA ARG A 106 11.62 4.05 -4.08
C ARG A 106 10.29 4.68 -3.69
N ILE A 107 9.85 4.51 -2.44
CA ILE A 107 8.57 4.99 -1.95
C ILE A 107 8.71 6.40 -1.38
N THR A 108 7.94 7.33 -1.95
CA THR A 108 7.72 8.66 -1.40
C THR A 108 6.36 8.69 -0.70
N LEU A 109 6.37 8.95 0.61
CA LEU A 109 5.15 9.12 1.41
C LEU A 109 4.67 10.57 1.28
N ILE A 110 3.42 10.76 0.84
CA ILE A 110 2.84 12.10 0.61
C ILE A 110 2.42 12.73 1.93
N GLY A 111 1.60 12.01 2.70
CA GLY A 111 1.08 12.44 4.00
C GLY A 111 -0.33 11.92 4.27
N PRO A 112 -0.85 12.11 5.50
CA PRO A 112 -2.13 11.54 5.92
C PRO A 112 -3.36 12.28 5.36
N ASP A 113 -3.18 13.47 4.78
CA ASP A 113 -4.24 14.29 4.20
C ASP A 113 -4.73 13.72 2.87
N GLU A 114 -5.91 13.08 2.87
CA GLU A 114 -6.49 12.42 1.68
C GLU A 114 -6.68 13.37 0.50
N ALA A 115 -6.88 14.69 0.74
CA ALA A 115 -7.05 15.66 -0.33
C ALA A 115 -5.78 15.90 -1.16
N LYS A 116 -4.61 15.49 -0.64
CA LYS A 116 -3.30 15.62 -1.31
C LYS A 116 -2.82 14.34 -1.98
N TRP A 117 -3.59 13.25 -1.87
CA TRP A 117 -3.20 11.95 -2.41
C TRP A 117 -3.18 11.95 -3.94
N THR A 118 -2.43 11.00 -4.50
CA THR A 118 -2.19 10.93 -5.96
C THR A 118 -2.90 9.74 -6.59
N THR A 119 -3.42 9.92 -7.79
CA THR A 119 -3.84 8.81 -8.68
C THR A 119 -2.68 8.28 -9.53
N HIS A 120 -1.57 9.01 -9.59
CA HIS A 120 -0.32 8.58 -10.23
C HIS A 120 0.57 7.96 -9.16
N VAL A 121 0.37 6.67 -8.90
CA VAL A 121 1.04 5.95 -7.80
C VAL A 121 2.41 5.42 -8.24
N ILE A 122 2.60 5.15 -9.53
CA ILE A 122 3.84 4.64 -10.11
C ILE A 122 4.24 5.56 -11.25
N GLY A 123 5.50 6.02 -11.30
CA GLY A 123 6.01 6.90 -12.35
C GLY A 123 7.43 7.39 -12.11
#